data_AF-A0A8E2JL44-F1
#
_entry.id   AF-A0A8E2JL44-F1
#
_cell.length_a   1.000
_cell.length_b   1.000
_cell.length_c   1.000
_cell.angle_alpha   90.00
_cell.angle_beta   90.00
_cell.angle_gamma   90.00
#
_symmetry.space_group_name_H-M   'P 1'
#
loop_
_entity.id
_entity.type
_entity.pdbx_description
1 polymer ?
#
loop_
_entity_poly.entity_id
_entity_poly.type
_entity_poly.pdbx_seq_one_letter_code
_entity_poly.pdbx_strand_id
1 'polypeptide(L)'
;SYSTNNRFHPVETLHSLTTETFRNSHFTPGTPVLIRKHFLSIPAISKWFNRTPDKPNFYNLNTTYLDPFASTIVPLELTRPSPPSTSSAEEPQQNESFERFDAPLALFLSFASISQPPTTRLYLAQCFLDALPSDLQSDLPTPELVLQAGRGDIYATSLWLGRPPTRTPLHRDPNPNLFVQLAGRKVVRLMEPSVGRAVYERVRGRVGHANMRGEEMMAGEEMKGLEAAVWGNGMEENGWEAELESGDGLFIPMGWWHSVRGIGDGVTGSVNWWFR
;
A
#
# COMPACT_ATOMS: atom_id res chain seq x y z
N SER A 1 30.11 -8.19 10.69
CA SER A 1 29.68 -7.22 11.72
C SER A 1 28.33 -6.66 11.30
N TYR A 2 27.26 -6.95 12.05
CA TYR A 2 25.94 -6.41 11.75
C TYR A 2 25.93 -4.92 12.12
N SER A 3 25.71 -4.05 11.15
CA SER A 3 25.56 -2.61 11.38
C SER A 3 24.40 -2.37 12.36
N THR A 4 24.68 -1.69 13.47
CA THR A 4 23.70 -1.30 14.51
C THR A 4 22.85 -0.10 14.12
N ASN A 5 22.97 0.43 12.90
CA ASN A 5 22.12 1.51 12.41
C ASN A 5 20.95 0.94 11.61
N ASN A 6 19.81 0.72 12.28
CA ASN A 6 18.55 0.59 11.57
C ASN A 6 18.20 1.95 10.98
N ARG A 7 18.47 2.15 9.69
CA ARG A 7 18.26 3.44 8.99
C ARG A 7 16.81 3.90 8.99
N PHE A 8 15.85 2.99 9.15
CA PHE A 8 14.46 3.37 9.33
C PHE A 8 14.09 3.31 10.80
N HIS A 9 13.79 4.49 11.36
CA HIS A 9 13.30 4.62 12.72
C HIS A 9 11.80 4.30 12.78
N PRO A 10 11.27 3.70 13.87
CA PRO A 10 9.84 3.52 14.00
C PRO A 10 9.09 4.86 13.91
N VAL A 11 7.99 4.89 13.17
CA VAL A 11 7.05 6.03 13.20
C VAL A 11 6.46 6.15 14.61
N GLU A 12 6.28 7.39 15.09
CA GLU A 12 5.60 7.65 16.35
C GLU A 12 4.23 6.96 16.38
N THR A 13 3.94 6.28 17.49
CA THR A 13 2.76 5.43 17.62
C THR A 13 1.81 5.95 18.68
N LEU A 14 0.56 6.20 18.29
CA LEU A 14 -0.51 6.64 19.18
C LEU A 14 -1.63 5.60 19.25
N HIS A 15 -2.19 5.42 20.45
CA HIS A 15 -3.27 4.45 20.72
C HIS A 15 -4.63 5.13 20.91
N SER A 16 -4.61 6.43 21.21
CA SER A 16 -5.79 7.28 21.31
C SER A 16 -5.44 8.63 20.71
N LEU A 17 -6.35 9.17 19.92
CA LEU A 17 -6.16 10.41 19.20
C LEU A 17 -7.51 11.10 19.04
N THR A 18 -7.58 12.38 19.39
CA THR A 18 -8.71 13.22 19.04
C THR A 18 -8.39 13.97 17.76
N THR A 19 -9.40 14.44 17.05
CA THR A 19 -9.20 15.29 15.86
C THR A 19 -8.32 16.50 16.17
N GLU A 20 -8.49 17.12 17.34
CA GLU A 20 -7.70 18.28 17.75
C GLU A 20 -6.23 17.94 17.97
N THR A 21 -5.92 16.86 18.69
CA THR A 21 -4.52 16.45 18.92
C THR A 21 -3.87 15.98 17.63
N PHE A 22 -4.60 15.27 16.77
CA PHE A 22 -4.13 14.93 15.42
C PHE A 22 -3.79 16.18 14.60
N ARG A 23 -4.71 17.16 14.59
CA ARG A 23 -4.53 18.40 13.83
C ARG A 23 -3.29 19.16 14.27
N ASN A 24 -3.14 19.36 15.58
CA ASN A 24 -2.12 20.23 16.14
C ASN A 24 -0.73 19.57 16.16
N SER A 25 -0.65 18.25 16.40
CA SER A 25 0.63 17.56 16.57
C SER A 25 1.16 16.91 15.29
N HIS A 26 0.28 16.56 14.33
CA HIS A 26 0.69 15.79 13.14
C HIS A 26 0.26 16.40 11.82
N PHE A 27 -1.02 16.72 11.66
CA PHE A 27 -1.53 17.23 10.38
C PHE A 27 -0.91 18.60 10.03
N THR A 28 -0.98 19.57 10.95
CA THR A 28 -0.45 20.92 10.72
C THR A 28 1.08 20.95 10.66
N PRO A 29 1.82 20.27 11.56
CA PRO A 29 3.28 20.20 11.49
C PRO A 29 3.79 19.36 10.31
N GLY A 30 2.95 18.52 9.70
CA GLY A 30 3.33 17.66 8.59
C GLY A 30 4.24 16.50 9.00
N THR A 31 3.96 15.86 10.14
CA THR A 31 4.72 14.72 10.67
C THR A 31 3.92 13.42 10.57
N PRO A 32 4.54 12.31 10.15
CA PRO A 32 3.85 11.03 10.05
C PRO A 32 3.52 10.48 11.44
N VAL A 33 2.38 9.79 11.56
CA VAL A 33 1.98 9.13 12.80
C VAL A 33 1.22 7.84 12.53
N LEU A 34 1.54 6.80 13.30
CA LEU A 34 0.89 5.51 13.29
C LEU A 34 -0.17 5.46 14.40
N ILE A 35 -1.43 5.28 14.01
CA ILE A 35 -2.59 5.28 14.89
C ILE A 35 -3.07 3.84 15.04
N ARG A 36 -2.81 3.23 16.20
CA ARG A 36 -3.07 1.81 16.44
C ARG A 36 -4.54 1.55 16.71
N LYS A 37 -5.09 0.56 16.00
CA LYS A 37 -6.42 -0.04 16.26
C LYS A 37 -7.60 0.95 16.31
N HIS A 38 -7.43 2.18 15.87
CA HIS A 38 -8.45 3.22 15.92
C HIS A 38 -9.56 3.00 14.89
N PHE A 39 -9.26 2.31 13.80
CA PHE A 39 -10.18 2.11 12.66
C PHE A 39 -10.81 0.73 12.63
N LEU A 40 -10.79 -0.02 13.74
CA LEU A 40 -11.36 -1.37 13.82
C LEU A 40 -12.87 -1.43 13.55
N SER A 41 -13.58 -0.31 13.70
CA SER A 41 -15.03 -0.21 13.48
C SER A 41 -15.42 0.01 12.01
N ILE A 42 -14.47 0.16 11.08
CA ILE A 42 -14.78 0.29 9.65
C ILE A 42 -15.53 -0.98 9.19
N PRO A 43 -16.77 -0.87 8.67
CA PRO A 43 -17.61 -2.03 8.36
C PRO A 43 -16.96 -3.03 7.40
N ALA A 44 -16.19 -2.56 6.42
CA ALA A 44 -15.47 -3.40 5.47
C ALA A 44 -14.57 -4.44 6.16
N ILE A 45 -13.98 -4.13 7.33
CA ILE A 45 -13.11 -5.08 8.06
C ILE A 45 -13.87 -6.37 8.40
N SER A 46 -15.07 -6.24 8.96
CA SER A 46 -15.89 -7.39 9.35
C SER A 46 -16.72 -7.97 8.22
N LYS A 47 -17.08 -7.16 7.22
CA LYS A 47 -17.96 -7.61 6.13
C LYS A 47 -17.19 -8.27 5.00
N TRP A 48 -16.03 -7.74 4.63
CA TRP A 48 -15.30 -8.16 3.43
C TRP A 48 -14.27 -9.24 3.72
N PHE A 49 -13.88 -9.43 4.99
CA PHE A 49 -12.80 -10.32 5.37
C PHE A 49 -13.23 -11.30 6.46
N ASN A 50 -12.85 -12.56 6.26
CA ASN A 50 -12.98 -13.62 7.26
C ASN A 50 -11.63 -13.87 7.91
N ARG A 51 -11.53 -13.60 9.21
CA ARG A 51 -10.31 -13.89 10.00
C ARG A 51 -10.25 -15.38 10.33
N THR A 52 -9.07 -15.98 10.19
CA THR A 52 -8.83 -17.34 10.71
C THR A 52 -8.46 -17.28 12.19
N PRO A 53 -9.23 -17.90 13.11
CA PRO A 53 -9.00 -17.80 14.56
C PRO A 53 -7.58 -18.23 14.97
N ASP A 54 -7.07 -19.30 14.38
CA ASP A 54 -5.78 -19.92 14.75
C ASP A 54 -4.57 -19.31 14.06
N LYS A 55 -4.78 -18.34 13.15
CA LYS A 55 -3.70 -17.68 12.39
C LYS A 55 -3.82 -16.16 12.51
N PRO A 56 -3.07 -15.53 13.43
CA PRO A 56 -3.02 -14.08 13.56
C PRO A 56 -2.73 -13.42 12.22
N ASN A 57 -3.44 -12.34 11.92
CA ASN A 57 -3.31 -11.57 10.68
C ASN A 57 -3.56 -12.33 9.37
N PHE A 58 -4.06 -13.57 9.42
CA PHE A 58 -4.49 -14.31 8.24
C PHE A 58 -5.96 -14.03 7.96
N TYR A 59 -6.23 -13.51 6.76
CA TYR A 59 -7.58 -13.19 6.30
C TYR A 59 -7.85 -13.85 4.96
N ASN A 60 -9.07 -14.32 4.77
CA ASN A 60 -9.65 -14.62 3.46
C ASN A 60 -10.68 -13.56 3.11
N LEU A 61 -11.01 -13.43 1.83
CA LEU A 61 -12.18 -12.64 1.43
C LEU A 61 -13.47 -13.36 1.85
N ASN A 62 -14.47 -12.57 2.25
CA ASN A 62 -15.83 -13.04 2.45
C ASN A 62 -16.55 -13.07 1.09
N THR A 63 -16.32 -14.14 0.33
CA THR A 63 -16.93 -14.31 -1.00
C THR A 63 -18.44 -14.32 -0.93
N THR A 64 -19.06 -14.88 0.13
CA THR A 64 -20.51 -14.82 0.31
C THR A 64 -21.06 -13.38 0.31
N TYR A 65 -20.32 -12.42 0.89
CA TYR A 65 -20.71 -11.01 0.88
C TYR A 65 -20.34 -10.28 -0.41
N LEU A 66 -19.20 -10.63 -1.03
CA LEU A 66 -18.67 -9.93 -2.19
C LEU A 66 -19.20 -10.46 -3.54
N ASP A 67 -19.67 -11.70 -3.60
CA ASP A 67 -20.18 -12.36 -4.81
C ASP A 67 -21.33 -11.60 -5.49
N PRO A 68 -22.29 -10.98 -4.78
CA PRO A 68 -23.31 -10.13 -5.41
C PRO A 68 -22.73 -8.98 -6.25
N PHE A 69 -21.48 -8.56 -5.96
CA PHE A 69 -20.78 -7.49 -6.68
C PHE A 69 -19.77 -8.01 -7.69
N ALA A 70 -19.72 -9.32 -7.95
CA ALA A 70 -18.67 -9.97 -8.75
C ALA A 70 -18.57 -9.46 -10.20
N SER A 71 -19.66 -8.91 -10.77
CA SER A 71 -19.67 -8.31 -12.11
C SER A 71 -19.12 -6.88 -12.16
N THR A 72 -18.85 -6.25 -11.00
CA THR A 72 -18.27 -4.90 -10.93
C THR A 72 -16.92 -4.87 -11.62
N ILE A 73 -16.74 -3.96 -12.57
CA ILE A 73 -15.45 -3.79 -13.25
C ILE A 73 -14.50 -3.02 -12.33
N VAL A 74 -13.34 -3.59 -12.06
CA VAL A 74 -12.31 -3.04 -11.18
C VAL A 74 -10.94 -3.04 -11.86
N PRO A 75 -10.07 -2.07 -11.54
CA PRO A 75 -8.71 -2.04 -12.05
C PRO A 75 -7.84 -3.08 -11.35
N LEU A 76 -7.14 -3.88 -12.14
CA LEU A 76 -6.24 -4.94 -11.67
C LEU A 76 -4.84 -4.74 -12.26
N GLU A 77 -3.84 -5.00 -11.42
CA GLU A 77 -2.43 -5.05 -11.78
C GLU A 77 -1.95 -6.49 -11.69
N LEU A 78 -1.32 -6.97 -12.75
CA LEU A 78 -0.87 -8.34 -12.90
C LEU A 78 0.64 -8.37 -13.11
N THR A 79 1.35 -8.98 -12.16
CA THR A 79 2.79 -9.20 -12.25
C THR A 79 3.09 -10.67 -12.45
N ARG A 80 3.77 -11.02 -13.55
CA ARG A 80 4.16 -12.40 -13.87
C ARG A 80 5.68 -12.55 -13.81
N PRO A 81 6.20 -13.60 -13.16
CA PRO A 81 7.63 -13.91 -13.24
C PRO A 81 7.97 -14.32 -14.69
N SER A 82 9.10 -13.85 -15.24
CA SER A 82 9.55 -14.38 -16.53
C SER A 82 9.93 -15.85 -16.39
N PRO A 83 9.72 -16.66 -17.44
CA PRO A 83 10.32 -17.99 -17.50
C PRO A 83 11.85 -17.87 -17.43
N PRO A 84 12.55 -18.85 -16.82
CA PRO A 84 14.01 -18.85 -16.81
C PRO A 84 14.53 -18.86 -18.25
N SER A 85 15.39 -17.90 -18.59
CA SER A 85 16.05 -17.86 -19.90
C SER A 85 17.02 -19.04 -20.01
N THR A 86 16.88 -19.83 -21.08
CA THR A 86 17.75 -20.99 -21.36
C THR A 86 19.11 -20.60 -21.94
N SER A 87 19.51 -19.33 -21.89
CA SER A 87 20.77 -18.87 -22.46
C SER A 87 21.47 -17.80 -21.62
N SER A 88 22.78 -18.02 -21.47
CA SER A 88 23.85 -17.20 -20.88
C SER A 88 24.05 -17.24 -19.35
N ALA A 89 25.33 -17.35 -18.99
CA ALA A 89 25.91 -17.48 -17.66
C ALA A 89 26.03 -16.14 -16.92
N GLU A 90 24.98 -15.32 -17.00
CA GLU A 90 24.84 -14.10 -16.20
C GLU A 90 23.80 -14.33 -15.11
N GLU A 91 23.98 -13.70 -13.95
CA GLU A 91 23.10 -13.85 -12.79
C GLU A 91 21.62 -13.75 -13.19
N PRO A 92 20.72 -14.55 -12.58
CA PRO A 92 19.32 -14.60 -12.97
C PRO A 92 18.67 -13.23 -12.80
N GLN A 93 18.61 -12.46 -13.89
CA GLN A 93 17.80 -11.27 -13.96
C GLN A 93 16.35 -11.72 -13.92
N GLN A 94 15.73 -11.66 -12.73
CA GLN A 94 14.29 -11.79 -12.58
C GLN A 94 13.64 -10.60 -13.29
N ASN A 95 13.47 -10.72 -14.60
CA ASN A 95 12.56 -9.85 -15.33
C ASN A 95 11.14 -10.29 -14.96
N GLU A 96 10.33 -9.37 -14.49
CA GLU A 96 8.91 -9.59 -14.26
C GLU A 96 8.17 -8.76 -15.30
N SER A 97 7.10 -9.31 -15.87
CA SER A 97 6.19 -8.51 -16.69
C SER A 97 5.10 -7.92 -15.81
N PHE A 98 4.71 -6.69 -16.10
CA PHE A 98 3.65 -5.96 -15.44
C PHE A 98 2.61 -5.53 -16.46
N GLU A 99 1.33 -5.66 -16.12
CA GLU A 99 0.20 -5.27 -16.95
C GLU A 99 -0.92 -4.74 -16.05
N ARG A 100 -1.56 -3.64 -16.46
CA ARG A 100 -2.76 -3.13 -15.81
C ARG A 100 -3.94 -3.27 -16.77
N PHE A 101 -5.08 -3.73 -16.25
CA PHE A 101 -6.31 -3.90 -17.04
C PHE A 101 -7.54 -3.84 -16.13
N ASP A 102 -8.69 -3.55 -16.73
CA ASP A 102 -9.97 -3.57 -16.05
C ASP A 102 -10.66 -4.92 -16.27
N ALA A 103 -11.19 -5.52 -15.21
CA ALA A 103 -11.90 -6.79 -15.28
C ALA A 103 -12.96 -6.93 -14.18
N PRO A 104 -13.91 -7.88 -14.31
CA PRO A 104 -14.87 -8.16 -13.25
C PRO A 104 -14.18 -8.54 -11.93
N LEU A 105 -14.69 -8.03 -10.81
CA LEU A 105 -14.23 -8.35 -9.44
C LEU A 105 -14.16 -9.86 -9.20
N ALA A 106 -15.02 -10.65 -9.84
CA ALA A 106 -15.01 -12.11 -9.86
C ALA A 106 -13.61 -12.70 -10.10
N LEU A 107 -12.82 -12.10 -11.01
CA LEU A 107 -11.47 -12.56 -11.32
C LEU A 107 -10.56 -12.46 -10.09
N PHE A 108 -10.63 -11.34 -9.38
CA PHE A 108 -9.87 -11.15 -8.15
C PHE A 108 -10.36 -12.05 -7.01
N LEU A 109 -11.68 -12.23 -6.85
CA LEU A 109 -12.25 -13.13 -5.84
C LEU A 109 -11.80 -14.59 -6.06
N SER A 110 -11.79 -15.04 -7.31
CA SER A 110 -11.29 -16.36 -7.69
C SER A 110 -9.80 -16.50 -7.38
N PHE A 111 -8.98 -15.53 -7.80
CA PHE A 111 -7.54 -15.52 -7.51
C PHE A 111 -7.23 -15.54 -6.01
N ALA A 112 -7.98 -14.75 -5.23
CA ALA A 112 -7.82 -14.66 -3.78
C ALA A 112 -8.11 -15.99 -3.06
N SER A 113 -8.94 -16.84 -3.67
CA SER A 113 -9.37 -18.13 -3.10
C SER A 113 -8.41 -19.29 -3.41
N ILE A 114 -7.36 -19.08 -4.22
CA ILE A 114 -6.42 -20.15 -4.58
C ILE A 114 -5.58 -20.55 -3.36
N SER A 115 -5.69 -21.81 -2.93
CA SER A 115 -5.02 -22.33 -1.73
C SER A 115 -3.49 -22.33 -1.80
N GLN A 116 -2.91 -22.54 -2.99
CA GLN A 116 -1.46 -22.48 -3.19
C GLN A 116 -1.00 -21.04 -3.44
N PRO A 117 0.21 -20.65 -3.00
CA PRO A 117 0.77 -19.35 -3.32
C PRO A 117 0.99 -19.28 -4.85
N PRO A 118 0.27 -18.41 -5.57
CA PRO A 118 0.42 -18.30 -7.00
C PRO A 118 1.79 -17.69 -7.31
N THR A 119 2.45 -18.20 -8.34
CA THR A 119 3.70 -17.60 -8.86
C THR A 119 3.45 -16.21 -9.44
N THR A 120 2.23 -15.97 -9.90
CA THR A 120 1.73 -14.71 -10.43
C THR A 120 1.06 -13.89 -9.34
N ARG A 121 1.23 -12.56 -9.38
CA ARG A 121 0.61 -11.63 -8.43
C ARG A 121 -0.49 -10.84 -9.11
N LEU A 122 -1.67 -10.84 -8.52
CA LEU A 122 -2.81 -10.01 -8.93
C LEU A 122 -3.14 -9.05 -7.79
N TYR A 123 -3.21 -7.76 -8.11
CA TYR A 123 -3.42 -6.69 -7.15
C TYR A 123 -4.53 -5.77 -7.66
N LEU A 124 -5.64 -5.68 -6.93
CA LEU A 124 -6.61 -4.62 -7.14
C LEU A 124 -6.02 -3.35 -6.55
N ALA A 125 -5.69 -2.40 -7.42
CA ALA A 125 -4.86 -1.25 -7.08
C ALA A 125 -5.49 0.03 -7.60
N GLN A 126 -5.42 1.11 -6.81
CA GLN A 126 -6.00 2.42 -7.15
C GLN A 126 -7.47 2.32 -7.61
N CYS A 127 -8.24 1.43 -7.00
CA CYS A 127 -9.67 1.32 -7.29
C CYS A 127 -10.40 2.44 -6.54
N PHE A 128 -10.85 3.46 -7.27
CA PHE A 128 -11.56 4.58 -6.65
C PHE A 128 -12.89 4.13 -6.05
N LEU A 129 -13.20 4.63 -4.86
CA LEU A 129 -14.38 4.24 -4.11
C LEU A 129 -15.67 4.60 -4.86
N ASP A 130 -15.70 5.75 -5.54
CA ASP A 130 -16.84 6.24 -6.31
C ASP A 130 -17.20 5.36 -7.53
N ALA A 131 -16.25 4.55 -8.01
CA ALA A 131 -16.46 3.57 -9.07
C ALA A 131 -17.10 2.24 -8.57
N LEU A 132 -17.17 2.03 -7.24
CA LEU A 132 -17.76 0.82 -6.66
C LEU A 132 -19.27 0.95 -6.45
N PRO A 133 -20.03 -0.16 -6.37
CA PRO A 133 -21.43 -0.14 -5.96
C PRO A 133 -21.65 0.55 -4.60
N SER A 134 -22.79 1.22 -4.43
CA SER A 134 -23.10 2.03 -3.25
C SER A 134 -23.00 1.27 -1.93
N ASP A 135 -23.35 -0.01 -1.91
CA ASP A 135 -23.22 -0.85 -0.70
C ASP A 135 -21.75 -0.98 -0.28
N LEU A 136 -20.83 -1.19 -1.23
CA LEU A 136 -19.39 -1.23 -0.94
C LEU A 136 -18.84 0.14 -0.54
N GLN A 137 -19.37 1.22 -1.12
CA GLN A 137 -19.03 2.58 -0.69
C GLN A 137 -19.41 2.83 0.77
N SER A 138 -20.61 2.37 1.17
CA SER A 138 -21.12 2.55 2.54
C SER A 138 -20.31 1.80 3.60
N ASP A 139 -19.55 0.77 3.19
CA ASP A 139 -18.69 0.00 4.08
C ASP A 139 -17.36 0.67 4.41
N LEU A 140 -17.03 1.74 3.68
CA LEU A 140 -15.80 2.54 3.84
C LEU A 140 -16.15 4.01 4.13
N PRO A 141 -16.81 4.31 5.27
CA PRO A 141 -17.13 5.67 5.62
C PRO A 141 -15.86 6.51 5.76
N THR A 142 -15.93 7.78 5.39
CA THR A 142 -14.79 8.68 5.57
C THR A 142 -14.55 8.92 7.06
N PRO A 143 -13.33 8.71 7.57
CA PRO A 143 -13.02 8.94 8.98
C PRO A 143 -13.16 10.40 9.40
N GLU A 144 -13.53 10.63 10.66
CA GLU A 144 -13.68 11.97 11.22
C GLU A 144 -12.38 12.80 11.12
N LEU A 145 -11.23 12.16 11.32
CA LEU A 145 -9.92 12.78 11.15
C LEU A 145 -9.72 13.36 9.74
N VAL A 146 -10.24 12.69 8.70
CA VAL A 146 -10.15 13.17 7.32
C VAL A 146 -11.07 14.36 7.10
N LEU A 147 -12.30 14.30 7.63
CA LEU A 147 -13.30 15.35 7.45
C LEU A 147 -12.99 16.62 8.24
N GLN A 148 -12.30 16.49 9.37
CA GLN A 148 -12.19 17.58 10.33
C GLN A 148 -10.75 18.04 10.60
N ALA A 149 -9.69 17.28 10.28
CA ALA A 149 -8.34 17.78 10.59
C ALA A 149 -7.95 19.01 9.76
N GLY A 150 -8.34 19.02 8.49
CA GLY A 150 -8.10 20.12 7.56
C GLY A 150 -9.36 20.89 7.19
N ARG A 151 -9.52 21.17 5.89
CA ARG A 151 -10.70 21.79 5.28
C ARG A 151 -11.84 20.79 5.06
N GLY A 152 -11.53 19.50 5.06
CA GLY A 152 -12.50 18.41 4.93
C GLY A 152 -12.82 18.04 3.48
N ASP A 153 -12.12 18.63 2.50
CA ASP A 153 -12.23 18.18 1.11
C ASP A 153 -11.46 16.89 0.87
N ILE A 154 -12.12 15.92 0.25
CA ILE A 154 -11.55 14.63 -0.12
C ILE A 154 -11.26 14.69 -1.61
N TYR A 155 -9.98 14.59 -1.97
CA TYR A 155 -9.55 14.55 -3.36
C TYR A 155 -9.85 13.19 -4.00
N ALA A 156 -9.56 12.12 -3.27
CA ALA A 156 -9.83 10.76 -3.73
C ALA A 156 -9.87 9.80 -2.53
N THR A 157 -10.61 8.71 -2.70
CA THR A 157 -10.53 7.52 -1.84
C THR A 157 -10.24 6.32 -2.71
N SER A 158 -9.21 5.54 -2.38
CA SER A 158 -8.86 4.34 -3.16
C SER A 158 -8.70 3.10 -2.30
N LEU A 159 -9.23 2.01 -2.81
CA LEU A 159 -9.12 0.66 -2.29
C LEU A 159 -7.92 -0.06 -2.91
N TRP A 160 -7.27 -0.88 -2.09
CA TRP A 160 -6.19 -1.77 -2.49
C TRP A 160 -6.40 -3.15 -1.88
N LEU A 161 -6.52 -4.19 -2.72
CA LEU A 161 -6.65 -5.58 -2.28
C LEU A 161 -5.66 -6.48 -3.00
N GLY A 162 -4.99 -7.38 -2.29
CA GLY A 162 -4.08 -8.33 -2.89
C GLY A 162 -3.75 -9.51 -2.01
N ARG A 163 -2.84 -10.35 -2.49
CA ARG A 163 -2.17 -11.37 -1.68
C ARG A 163 -0.70 -10.99 -1.53
N PRO A 164 -0.12 -11.00 -0.32
CA PRO A 164 1.29 -10.76 -0.17
C PRO A 164 2.14 -11.76 -0.99
N PRO A 165 3.33 -11.35 -1.48
CA PRO A 165 3.86 -10.00 -1.38
C PRO A 165 3.19 -9.05 -2.40
N THR A 166 2.70 -7.90 -1.92
CA THR A 166 2.30 -6.78 -2.78
C THR A 166 3.35 -5.67 -2.66
N ARG A 167 3.51 -4.86 -3.71
CA ARG A 167 4.53 -3.81 -3.74
C ARG A 167 3.95 -2.53 -4.33
N THR A 168 4.29 -1.41 -3.71
CA THR A 168 4.12 -0.08 -4.26
C THR A 168 5.48 0.62 -4.17
N PRO A 169 6.13 0.90 -5.32
CA PRO A 169 7.44 1.52 -5.39
C PRO A 169 7.51 2.88 -4.69
N LEU A 170 8.73 3.39 -4.48
CA LEU A 170 8.94 4.69 -3.86
C LEU A 170 8.28 5.81 -4.69
N HIS A 171 7.35 6.54 -4.09
CA HIS A 171 6.66 7.66 -4.71
C HIS A 171 6.25 8.70 -3.65
N ARG A 172 5.61 9.79 -4.09
CA ARG A 172 5.03 10.80 -3.20
C ARG A 172 3.70 11.30 -3.74
N ASP A 173 2.83 11.67 -2.83
CA ASP A 173 1.50 12.17 -3.15
C ASP A 173 1.42 13.70 -3.11
N PRO A 174 0.53 14.32 -3.91
CA PRO A 174 0.35 15.76 -3.94
C PRO A 174 -0.53 16.29 -2.79
N ASN A 175 -1.19 15.42 -2.03
CA ASN A 175 -2.04 15.78 -0.90
C ASN A 175 -1.68 14.89 0.32
N PRO A 176 -1.97 15.35 1.56
CA PRO A 176 -1.95 14.50 2.74
C PRO A 176 -2.80 13.23 2.54
N ASN A 177 -2.36 12.12 3.11
CA ASN A 177 -2.98 10.81 2.93
C ASN A 177 -3.20 10.13 4.28
N LEU A 178 -4.43 9.69 4.56
CA LEU A 178 -4.71 8.73 5.62
C LEU A 178 -4.78 7.33 5.01
N PHE A 179 -3.76 6.52 5.27
CA PHE A 179 -3.72 5.10 4.92
C PHE A 179 -4.31 4.29 6.06
N VAL A 180 -5.29 3.41 5.81
CA VAL A 180 -5.83 2.49 6.82
C VAL A 180 -5.74 1.05 6.35
N GLN A 181 -5.20 0.19 7.21
CA GLN A 181 -5.10 -1.25 6.95
C GLN A 181 -6.40 -1.94 7.38
N LEU A 182 -7.07 -2.58 6.43
CA LEU A 182 -8.33 -3.29 6.67
C LEU A 182 -8.09 -4.76 7.05
N ALA A 183 -7.17 -5.43 6.37
CA ALA A 183 -6.88 -6.86 6.57
C ALA A 183 -5.42 -7.18 6.23
N GLY A 184 -4.86 -8.23 6.85
CA GLY A 184 -3.47 -8.62 6.65
C GLY A 184 -2.48 -7.60 7.21
N ARG A 185 -1.27 -7.59 6.67
CA ARG A 185 -0.18 -6.69 7.09
C ARG A 185 0.47 -5.97 5.94
N LYS A 186 0.92 -4.74 6.21
CA LYS A 186 1.77 -3.95 5.31
C LYS A 186 2.87 -3.25 6.10
N VAL A 187 4.05 -3.14 5.49
CA VAL A 187 5.15 -2.30 5.97
C VAL A 187 5.25 -1.09 5.06
N VAL A 188 5.31 0.10 5.64
CA VAL A 188 5.48 1.37 4.94
C VAL A 188 6.78 1.99 5.37
N ARG A 189 7.65 2.31 4.42
CA ARG A 189 8.88 3.08 4.63
C ARG A 189 8.70 4.48 4.10
N LEU A 190 9.01 5.47 4.92
CA LEU A 190 8.80 6.89 4.66
C LEU A 190 10.13 7.64 4.69
N MET A 191 10.23 8.69 3.88
CA MET A 191 11.34 9.64 3.88
C MET A 191 10.79 11.05 3.76
N GLU A 192 11.48 11.98 4.42
CA GLU A 192 11.21 13.41 4.25
C GLU A 192 11.29 13.82 2.76
N PRO A 193 10.57 14.87 2.35
CA PRO A 193 10.52 15.31 0.95
C PRO A 193 11.89 15.51 0.29
N SER A 194 12.85 16.09 1.01
CA SER A 194 14.22 16.34 0.54
C SER A 194 15.03 15.05 0.39
N VAL A 195 14.97 14.17 1.39
CA VAL A 195 15.68 12.89 1.42
C VAL A 195 15.19 11.97 0.31
N GLY A 196 13.87 11.74 0.24
CA GLY A 196 13.31 10.87 -0.79
C GLY A 196 13.52 11.41 -2.21
N ARG A 197 13.57 12.74 -2.39
CA ARG A 197 13.92 13.36 -3.68
C ARG A 197 15.35 13.06 -4.06
N ALA A 198 16.31 13.18 -3.14
CA ALA A 198 17.71 12.87 -3.39
C ALA A 198 17.90 11.39 -3.76
N VAL A 199 17.21 10.48 -3.06
CA VAL A 199 17.21 9.05 -3.40
C VAL A 199 16.67 8.83 -4.82
N TYR A 200 15.53 9.43 -5.13
CA TYR A 200 14.88 9.31 -6.44
C TYR A 200 15.77 9.82 -7.58
N GLU A 201 16.30 11.04 -7.45
CA GLU A 201 17.18 11.67 -8.45
C GLU A 201 18.46 10.87 -8.67
N ARG A 202 19.05 10.31 -7.61
CA ARG A 202 20.24 9.46 -7.71
C ARG A 202 19.97 8.17 -8.48
N VAL A 203 18.82 7.51 -8.25
CA VAL A 203 18.47 6.29 -8.99
C VAL A 203 18.21 6.62 -10.45
N ARG A 204 17.44 7.68 -10.74
CA ARG A 204 17.20 8.12 -12.13
C ARG A 204 18.47 8.51 -12.86
N GLY A 205 19.40 9.20 -12.20
CA GLY A 205 20.68 9.59 -12.77
C GLY A 205 21.54 8.40 -13.23
N ARG A 206 21.26 7.19 -12.72
CA ARG A 206 21.94 5.94 -13.13
C ARG A 206 21.22 5.19 -14.24
N VAL A 207 19.91 5.38 -14.40
CA VAL A 207 19.04 4.53 -15.23
C VAL A 207 18.47 5.26 -16.46
N GLY A 208 18.39 6.59 -16.45
CA GLY A 208 17.70 7.36 -17.50
C GLY A 208 16.20 7.56 -17.23
N HIS A 209 15.47 8.17 -18.16
CA HIS A 209 14.11 8.68 -17.94
C HIS A 209 13.02 7.59 -17.79
N ALA A 210 12.30 7.52 -16.66
CA ALA A 210 10.90 7.02 -16.58
C ALA A 210 10.01 7.89 -15.65
N ASN A 211 8.69 7.93 -15.86
CA ASN A 211 7.78 8.84 -15.14
C ASN A 211 7.51 8.45 -13.67
N MET A 212 7.23 9.45 -12.82
CA MET A 212 6.96 9.30 -11.38
C MET A 212 5.58 8.70 -11.02
N ARG A 213 4.75 8.38 -12.02
CA ARG A 213 3.34 7.96 -11.84
C ARG A 213 2.93 7.01 -12.96
N GLY A 214 2.15 5.99 -12.61
CA GLY A 214 1.56 5.06 -13.58
C GLY A 214 2.37 3.79 -13.77
N GLU A 215 2.03 3.01 -14.80
CA GLU A 215 2.56 1.66 -15.04
C GLU A 215 4.08 1.59 -15.15
N GLU A 216 4.72 2.65 -15.66
CA GLU A 216 6.18 2.76 -15.81
C GLU A 216 6.93 2.63 -14.47
N MET A 217 6.30 2.99 -13.35
CA MET A 217 6.93 2.85 -12.03
C MET A 217 7.02 1.39 -11.57
N MET A 218 6.21 0.51 -12.14
CA MET A 218 6.03 -0.87 -11.68
C MET A 218 6.96 -1.87 -12.38
N ALA A 219 7.78 -1.42 -13.33
CA ALA A 219 8.68 -2.26 -14.10
C ALA A 219 10.01 -1.55 -14.43
N GLY A 220 10.98 -2.31 -14.93
CA GLY A 220 12.26 -1.78 -15.41
C GLY A 220 13.30 -1.48 -14.33
N GLU A 221 14.43 -0.94 -14.77
CA GLU A 221 15.61 -0.70 -13.94
C GLU A 221 15.40 0.42 -12.91
N GLU A 222 14.53 1.40 -13.17
CA GLU A 222 14.21 2.46 -12.20
C GLU A 222 13.49 1.86 -10.99
N MET A 223 12.48 1.00 -11.23
CA MET A 223 11.78 0.27 -10.17
C MET A 223 12.74 -0.57 -9.34
N LYS A 224 13.59 -1.39 -9.99
CA LYS A 224 14.59 -2.22 -9.30
C LYS A 224 15.57 -1.37 -8.48
N GLY A 225 16.04 -0.25 -9.04
CA GLY A 225 16.94 0.67 -8.37
C GLY A 225 16.33 1.35 -7.15
N LEU A 226 15.07 1.80 -7.25
CA LEU A 226 14.32 2.40 -6.14
C LEU A 226 14.02 1.34 -5.07
N GLU A 227 13.64 0.14 -5.47
CA GLU A 227 13.40 -0.98 -4.57
C GLU A 227 14.68 -1.34 -3.79
N ALA A 228 15.83 -1.44 -4.47
CA ALA A 228 17.11 -1.67 -3.83
C ALA A 228 17.50 -0.52 -2.90
N ALA A 229 17.20 0.73 -3.27
CA ALA A 229 17.52 1.89 -2.45
C ALA A 229 16.67 1.97 -1.17
N VAL A 230 15.41 1.56 -1.21
CA VAL A 230 14.49 1.64 -0.06
C VAL A 230 14.45 0.37 0.77
N TRP A 231 14.70 -0.78 0.15
CA TRP A 231 14.53 -2.07 0.81
C TRP A 231 15.81 -2.92 0.88
N GLY A 232 16.86 -2.52 0.17
CA GLY A 232 18.19 -3.12 0.29
C GLY A 232 19.02 -2.51 1.43
N ASN A 233 20.22 -3.07 1.59
CA ASN A 233 21.18 -2.73 2.64
C ASN A 233 22.29 -1.76 2.18
N GLY A 234 22.26 -1.32 0.92
CA GLY A 234 23.36 -0.58 0.27
C GLY A 234 23.25 0.95 0.28
N MET A 235 22.29 1.51 1.02
CA MET A 235 22.05 2.96 1.09
C MET A 235 22.00 3.41 2.55
N GLU A 236 22.49 4.64 2.80
CA GLU A 236 22.66 5.20 4.16
C GLU A 236 21.54 6.18 4.55
N GLU A 237 20.62 6.53 3.64
CA GLU A 237 19.56 7.48 3.98
C GLU A 237 18.63 6.95 5.05
N ASN A 238 18.47 7.77 6.09
CA ASN A 238 17.55 7.52 7.16
C ASN A 238 16.10 7.84 6.74
N GLY A 239 15.16 7.18 7.40
CA GLY A 239 13.74 7.43 7.22
C GLY A 239 12.94 6.88 8.38
N TRP A 240 11.66 6.67 8.14
CA TRP A 240 10.75 6.08 9.12
C TRP A 240 10.10 4.79 8.59
N GLU A 241 9.73 3.88 9.48
CA GLU A 241 9.03 2.64 9.14
C GLU A 241 7.81 2.45 10.05
N ALA A 242 6.71 2.00 9.44
CA ALA A 242 5.51 1.57 10.14
C ALA A 242 5.10 0.19 9.65
N GLU A 243 4.94 -0.78 10.56
CA GLU A 243 4.23 -2.03 10.30
C GLU A 243 2.78 -1.88 10.74
N LEU A 244 1.84 -2.04 9.82
CA LEU A 244 0.41 -1.92 10.03
C LEU A 244 -0.28 -3.29 9.97
N GLU A 245 -1.24 -3.46 10.86
CA GLU A 245 -2.19 -4.56 10.89
C GLU A 245 -3.63 -4.04 10.78
N SER A 246 -4.61 -4.94 10.62
CA SER A 246 -6.03 -4.57 10.61
C SER A 246 -6.42 -3.60 11.74
N GLY A 247 -7.07 -2.51 11.35
CA GLY A 247 -7.53 -1.42 12.21
C GLY A 247 -6.52 -0.31 12.47
N ASP A 248 -5.26 -0.48 12.05
CA ASP A 248 -4.25 0.57 12.15
C ASP A 248 -4.38 1.57 11.00
N GLY A 249 -4.10 2.84 11.30
CA GLY A 249 -3.97 3.88 10.28
C GLY A 249 -2.61 4.57 10.35
N LEU A 250 -2.11 5.04 9.21
CA LEU A 250 -0.88 5.81 9.08
C LEU A 250 -1.22 7.12 8.38
N PHE A 251 -0.94 8.23 9.05
CA PHE A 251 -0.95 9.53 8.40
C PHE A 251 0.36 9.74 7.65
N ILE A 252 0.26 9.99 6.35
CA ILE A 252 1.38 10.31 5.46
C ILE A 252 1.23 11.78 5.05
N PRO A 253 2.11 12.68 5.52
CA PRO A 253 1.97 14.09 5.22
C PRO A 253 2.26 14.41 3.75
N MET A 254 1.77 15.56 3.30
CA MET A 254 1.96 16.02 1.92
C MET A 254 3.44 16.00 1.51
N GLY A 255 3.73 15.43 0.33
CA GLY A 255 5.07 15.43 -0.25
C GLY A 255 6.07 14.46 0.37
N TRP A 256 5.70 13.73 1.44
CA TRP A 256 6.53 12.67 1.99
C TRP A 256 6.64 11.51 0.99
N TRP A 257 7.87 11.04 0.81
CA TRP A 257 8.14 9.89 -0.04
C TRP A 257 7.86 8.62 0.74
N HIS A 258 7.26 7.64 0.10
CA HIS A 258 6.94 6.38 0.73
C HIS A 258 6.93 5.20 -0.24
N SER A 259 7.25 4.02 0.27
CA SER A 259 7.13 2.74 -0.41
C SER A 259 6.42 1.76 0.52
N VAL A 260 5.60 0.88 -0.07
CA VAL A 260 4.72 -0.02 0.68
C VAL A 260 4.95 -1.46 0.24
N ARG A 261 5.03 -2.38 1.20
CA ARG A 261 5.05 -3.82 0.97
C ARG A 261 3.98 -4.55 1.76
N GLY A 262 3.14 -5.33 1.09
CA GLY A 262 2.32 -6.34 1.73
C GLY A 262 3.16 -7.52 2.19
N ILE A 263 3.01 -7.94 3.44
CA ILE A 263 3.78 -9.04 4.05
C ILE A 263 2.84 -10.05 4.71
N GLY A 264 3.36 -11.24 5.01
CA GLY A 264 2.60 -12.34 5.63
C GLY A 264 1.86 -13.19 4.60
N ASP A 265 0.76 -13.80 5.04
CA ASP A 265 -0.04 -14.76 4.26
C ASP A 265 -1.50 -14.31 4.15
N GLY A 266 -2.27 -14.99 3.29
CA GLY A 266 -3.68 -14.70 3.07
C GLY A 266 -3.89 -13.47 2.19
N VAL A 267 -4.96 -12.73 2.46
CA VAL A 267 -5.32 -11.49 1.76
C VAL A 267 -4.91 -10.27 2.58
N THR A 268 -4.39 -9.26 1.90
CA THR A 268 -4.10 -7.93 2.43
C THR A 268 -5.03 -6.91 1.80
N GLY A 269 -5.55 -5.99 2.61
CA GLY A 269 -6.47 -4.95 2.17
C GLY A 269 -6.19 -3.64 2.88
N SER A 270 -6.20 -2.53 2.13
CA SER A 270 -6.06 -1.18 2.69
C SER A 270 -6.88 -0.18 1.89
N VAL A 271 -7.19 0.95 2.53
CA VAL A 271 -7.89 2.08 1.91
C VAL A 271 -7.13 3.36 2.22
N ASN A 272 -7.12 4.27 1.25
CA ASN A 272 -6.46 5.56 1.36
C ASN A 272 -7.48 6.68 1.17
N TRP A 273 -7.37 7.73 1.98
CA TRP A 273 -8.05 9.00 1.75
C TRP A 273 -7.01 10.10 1.53
N TRP A 274 -7.04 10.73 0.36
CA TRP A 274 -6.26 11.94 0.10
C TRP A 274 -7.15 13.16 0.33
N PHE A 275 -6.73 14.07 1.21
CA PHE A 275 -7.59 15.12 1.74
C PHE A 275 -6.84 16.42 2.03
N ARG A 276 -7.57 17.52 2.28
CA ARG A 276 -7.00 18.82 2.70
C ARG A 276 -7.75 19.44 3.86
#